data_AF-A0AA40M586-F1
#
_entry.id   AF-A0AA40M586-F1
#
_cell.length_a   1.000
_cell.length_b   1.000
_cell.length_c   1.000
_cell.angle_alpha   90.00
_cell.angle_beta   90.00
_cell.angle_gamma   90.00
#
_symmetry.space_group_name_H-M   'P 1'
#
loop_
_entity.id
_entity.type
_entity.pdbx_description
1 polymer ?
#
loop_
_entity_poly.entity_id
_entity_poly.type
_entity_poly.pdbx_seq_one_letter_code
_entity_poly.pdbx_strand_id
1 'polypeptide(L)' 'MNLYKLLKDLIEANYYEKEDMLNKLNVFYAFNQISAEQYKELMAKVNQEAKEEKEITATEHDEHTV' A
#
# COMPACT_ATOMS: atom_id res chain seq x y z
N MET A 1 3.42 21.85 -2.53
CA MET A 1 3.46 20.45 -2.04
C MET A 1 2.41 19.67 -2.82
N ASN A 2 2.77 18.57 -3.49
CA ASN A 2 1.84 17.80 -4.32
C ASN A 2 1.35 16.57 -3.54
N LEU A 3 0.06 16.55 -3.17
CA LEU A 3 -0.53 15.52 -2.33
C LEU A 3 -0.42 14.12 -2.94
N TYR A 4 -0.66 13.99 -4.25
CA TYR A 4 -0.54 12.71 -4.95
C TYR A 4 0.88 12.13 -4.81
N LYS A 5 1.91 12.99 -4.97
CA LYS A 5 3.30 12.56 -4.82
C LYS A 5 3.59 12.10 -3.40
N LEU A 6 3.14 12.83 -2.39
CA LEU A 6 3.31 12.43 -0.99
C LEU A 6 2.68 11.06 -0.70
N LEU A 7 1.44 10.84 -1.13
CA LEU A 7 0.74 9.58 -0.91
C LEU A 7 1.45 8.43 -1.61
N LYS A 8 1.92 8.65 -2.83
CA LYS A 8 2.71 7.67 -3.57
C LYS A 8 4.03 7.33 -2.86
N ASP A 9 4.77 8.34 -2.39
CA ASP A 9 6.03 8.14 -1.68
C ASP A 9 5.81 7.36 -0.36
N LEU A 10 4.70 7.59 0.35
CA LEU A 10 4.34 6.83 1.56
C LEU A 10 4.00 5.37 1.26
N ILE A 11 3.28 5.14 0.16
CA ILE A 11 2.93 3.80 -0.31
C ILE A 11 4.20 3.04 -0.69
N GLU A 12 5.05 3.62 -1.53
CA GLU A 12 6.30 2.99 -1.98
C GLU A 12 7.31 2.78 -0.84
N ALA A 13 7.25 3.58 0.23
CA ALA A 13 8.06 3.38 1.43
C ALA A 13 7.50 2.30 2.38
N ASN A 14 6.32 1.75 2.09
CA ASN A 14 5.57 0.82 2.94
C ASN A 14 5.47 1.28 4.41
N TYR A 15 5.34 2.60 4.61
CA TYR A 15 5.28 3.23 5.93
C TYR A 15 3.84 3.66 6.25
N TYR A 16 2.93 2.69 6.24
CA TYR A 16 1.51 2.92 6.50
C TYR A 16 0.80 1.64 6.93
N GLU A 17 -0.24 1.78 7.75
CA GLU A 17 -1.23 0.73 7.94
C GLU A 17 -2.21 0.74 6.76
N LYS A 18 -2.50 -0.43 6.19
CA LYS A 18 -3.32 -0.54 4.98
C LYS A 18 -4.67 0.18 5.12
N GLU A 19 -5.38 -0.06 6.22
CA GLU A 19 -6.69 0.57 6.46
C GLU A 19 -6.57 2.09 6.57
N ASP A 20 -5.51 2.60 7.20
CA ASP A 20 -5.25 4.03 7.31
C ASP A 20 -5.00 4.67 5.95
N MET A 21 -4.24 4.02 5.08
CA MET A 21 -3.98 4.54 3.73
C MET A 21 -5.25 4.54 2.88
N LEU A 22 -6.05 3.46 2.94
CA LEU A 22 -7.33 3.41 2.23
C LEU A 22 -8.29 4.52 2.70
N ASN A 23 -8.39 4.74 4.01
CA ASN A 23 -9.20 5.82 4.58
C ASN A 23 -8.70 7.20 4.16
N LYS A 24 -7.39 7.42 4.14
CA LYS A 24 -6.80 8.68 3.64
C LYS A 24 -7.14 8.91 2.17
N LEU A 25 -6.97 7.90 1.32
CA LEU A 25 -7.30 8.00 -0.11
C LEU A 25 -8.79 8.34 -0.32
N ASN A 26 -9.68 7.70 0.43
CA ASN A 26 -11.13 7.98 0.40
C ASN A 26 -11.44 9.43 0.78
N VAL A 27 -10.85 9.92 1.86
CA VAL A 27 -11.04 11.30 2.34
C VAL A 27 -10.53 12.28 1.29
N PHE A 28 -9.29 12.13 0.82
CA PHE A 28 -8.72 13.06 -0.16
C PHE A 28 -9.49 13.06 -1.48
N TYR A 29 -10.01 11.92 -1.91
CA TYR A 29 -10.88 11.84 -3.07
C TYR A 29 -12.23 12.52 -2.82
N ALA A 30 -12.88 12.28 -1.68
CA ALA A 30 -14.16 12.92 -1.32
C ALA A 30 -14.07 14.45 -1.26
N PHE A 31 -12.90 14.99 -0.88
CA PHE A 31 -12.61 16.43 -0.87
C PHE A 31 -12.01 16.94 -2.19
N ASN A 32 -12.05 16.15 -3.27
CA ASN A 32 -11.50 16.48 -4.59
C ASN A 32 -10.02 16.94 -4.57
N GLN A 33 -9.24 16.49 -3.58
CA GLN A 33 -7.81 16.80 -3.44
C GLN A 33 -6.93 15.94 -4.37
N ILE A 34 -7.47 14.82 -4.85
CA ILE A 34 -6.88 13.95 -5.86
C ILE A 34 -7.93 13.62 -6.91
N SER A 35 -7.49 13.39 -8.15
CA SER A 35 -8.39 12.98 -9.23
C SER A 35 -8.83 11.52 -9.09
N ALA A 36 -9.90 11.14 -9.79
CA ALA A 36 -10.34 9.75 -9.84
C ALA A 36 -9.26 8.80 -10.41
N GLU A 37 -8.45 9.27 -11.36
CA GLU A 37 -7.34 8.50 -11.92
C GLU A 37 -6.24 8.27 -10.89
N GLN A 38 -5.83 9.34 -10.18
CA GLN A 38 -4.84 9.27 -9.11
C GLN A 38 -5.30 8.36 -7.97
N TYR A 39 -6.56 8.48 -7.55
CA TYR A 39 -7.15 7.63 -6.53
C TYR A 39 -7.12 6.14 -6.92
N LYS A 40 -7.54 5.81 -8.16
CA LYS A 40 -7.50 4.43 -8.66
C LYS A 40 -6.09 3.85 -8.70
N GLU A 41 -5.11 4.64 -9.14
CA GLU A 41 -3.71 4.22 -9.18
C GLU A 41 -3.16 3.92 -7.78
N LEU A 42 -3.37 4.83 -6.82
CA LEU A 42 -2.88 4.67 -5.45
C LEU A 42 -3.58 3.49 -4.74
N MET A 43 -4.89 3.33 -4.94
CA MET A 43 -5.65 2.17 -4.43
C MET A 43 -5.11 0.84 -4.98
N ALA A 44 -4.72 0.80 -6.25
CA ALA A 44 -4.14 -0.40 -6.84
C ALA A 44 -2.78 -0.75 -6.20
N LYS A 45 -1.90 0.25 -6.01
CA LYS A 45 -0.60 0.08 -5.36
C LYS A 45 -0.73 -0.44 -3.92
N VAL A 46 -1.58 0.18 -3.11
CA VAL A 46 -1.86 -0.25 -1.72
C VAL A 46 -2.35 -1.70 -1.65
N ASN A 47 -3.15 -2.13 -2.63
CA ASN A 47 -3.66 -3.49 -2.67
C ASN A 47 -2.65 -4.50 -3.25
N GLN A 48 -1.69 -4.05 -4.05
CA GLN A 48 -0.64 -4.89 -4.61
C GLN A 48 0.47 -5.17 -3.58
N GLU A 49 0.92 -4.16 -2.85
CA GLU A 49 1.97 -4.31 -1.82
C GLU A 49 1.53 -5.26 -0.69
N ALA A 50 0.24 -5.25 -0.33
CA ALA A 50 -0.33 -6.21 0.61
C ALA A 50 -0.27 -7.69 0.16
N LYS A 51 0.02 -7.97 -1.12
CA LYS A 51 0.26 -9.33 -1.63
C LYS A 51 1.72 -9.73 -1.54
N GLU A 52 2.66 -8.79 -1.70
CA GLU A 52 4.09 -9.07 -1.69
C GLU A 52 4.63 -9.37 -0.28
N GLU A 53 4.01 -8.82 0.78
CA GLU A 53 4.36 -9.18 2.17
C GLU A 53 4.03 -10.63 2.56
N LYS A 54 3.13 -11.32 1.84
CA LYS A 54 2.77 -12.70 2.16
C LYS A 54 3.68 -13.77 1.53
N GLU A 55 4.59 -13.40 0.63
CA GLU A 55 5.39 -14.38 -0.10
C GLU A 55 6.82 -14.57 0.46
N ILE A 56 7.25 -13.77 1.45
CA ILE A 56 8.63 -13.82 1.99
C ILE A 56 8.79 -14.60 3.31
N THR A 57 7.80 -15.40 3.74
CA THR A 57 7.92 -16.26 4.94
C THR A 57 7.58 -17.73 4.65
N ALA A 58 8.12 -18.29 3.57
CA ALA A 58 8.15 -19.73 3.35
C ALA A 58 9.54 -20.14 2.86
N THR A 59 10.56 -19.98 3.71
CA THR A 59 11.85 -20.65 3.53
C THR A 59 12.18 -21.43 4.79
N GLU A 60 12.08 -22.76 4.63
CA GLU A 60 12.89 -23.81 5.28
C GLU A 60 12.71 -24.03 6.80
N HIS A 61 11.77 -24.92 7.14
CA HIS A 61 11.89 -25.76 8.32
C HIS A 61 12.43 -27.14 7.86
N ASP A 62 13.73 -27.18 7.55
CA ASP A 62 14.49 -28.43 7.44
C ASP A 62 15.20 -28.66 8.78
N GLU A 63 14.56 -29.41 9.68
CA GLU A 63 15.28 -30.12 10.72
C GLU A 63 15.05 -31.62 10.54
N HIS A 64 16.01 -32.22 9.84
CA HIS A 64 16.25 -33.65 9.79
C HIS A 64 16.64 -34.15 11.20
N THR A 65 15.69 -34.70 11.96
CA THR A 65 16.02 -35.53 13.12
C THR A 65 16.39 -36.94 12.66
N VAL A 66 17.68 -37.24 12.84
CA VAL A 66 18.35 -38.55 12.72
C VAL A 66 17.69 -39.61 13.61
#